data_AF-A0A6J1VVB3-F1
#
_entry.id   AF-A0A6J1VVB3-F1
#
_cell.length_a   1.000
_cell.length_b   1.000
_cell.length_c   1.000
_cell.angle_alpha   90.00
_cell.angle_beta   90.00
_cell.angle_gamma   90.00
#
_symmetry.space_group_name_H-M   'P 1'
#
loop_
_entity.id
_entity.type
_entity.pdbx_description
1 polymer ?
#
loop_
_entity_poly.entity_id
_entity_poly.type
_entity_poly.pdbx_seq_one_letter_code
_entity_poly.pdbx_strand_id
1 'polypeptide(L)'
;AEDTQLEMEKLLAYVKLQEDEVNTQKNLVLEEQQMFQKLEEEFKEETKKLKEKEALKKFPELEKRSEYFIKISLQIKNQFDSKKAVIAQWLPDISPQEANNIKRLQTEDERISNSLYNSLNKLQYLFSCLCDKRKEYYTNVSKYTRELLDERKNQHAQRMQIQELGKPHLKQQGPGSQQPGLSELMQSLDGLTEQMSKEVSEMEEELGSTEVTLQELEHKNTEVEQYLERCSYVDFQGFEATTKQNIEKFQSINQFLRPKAQPYFQARSALEAINANYCREIDATLKACREETKELILQLDMLEKDQKSCGVANTSREEENHKLRYKLEATEQDTKNLQLKIQELESIINEGSKNLQEKEKTIAILEMKLNVKASRSEVIKLQAALEEKENCLRNALSEREALRVLYV
;
A
#
# COMPACT_ATOMS: atom_id res chain seq x y z
N ALA A 1 47.20 -29.56 13.68
CA ALA A 1 45.83 -29.55 14.24
C ALA A 1 45.33 -28.11 14.39
N GLU A 2 46.08 -27.25 15.08
CA GLU A 2 45.74 -25.82 15.21
C GLU A 2 45.77 -25.04 13.88
N ASP A 3 46.77 -25.26 13.00
CA ASP A 3 46.83 -24.58 11.69
C ASP A 3 45.62 -24.89 10.79
N THR A 4 45.11 -26.12 10.87
CA THR A 4 43.97 -26.60 10.06
C THR A 4 42.65 -26.01 10.55
N GLN A 5 42.54 -25.74 11.85
CA GLN A 5 41.36 -25.11 12.46
C GLN A 5 41.30 -23.62 12.14
N LEU A 6 42.44 -22.93 12.19
CA LEU A 6 42.54 -21.51 11.82
C LEU A 6 42.22 -21.26 10.34
N GLU A 7 42.64 -22.17 9.46
CA GLU A 7 42.36 -22.09 8.02
C GLU A 7 40.86 -22.34 7.73
N MET A 8 40.22 -23.23 8.49
CA MET A 8 38.77 -23.47 8.41
C MET A 8 37.95 -22.27 8.91
N GLU A 9 38.36 -21.61 9.99
CA GLU A 9 37.73 -20.38 10.50
C GLU A 9 37.82 -19.22 9.50
N LYS A 10 38.97 -19.06 8.83
CA LYS A 10 39.15 -18.06 7.76
C LYS A 10 38.24 -18.32 6.57
N LEU A 11 38.12 -19.57 6.14
CA LEU A 11 37.20 -19.97 5.07
C LEU A 11 35.73 -19.72 5.47
N LEU A 12 35.36 -20.01 6.72
CA LEU A 12 34.01 -19.78 7.21
C LEU A 12 33.66 -18.27 7.26
N ALA A 13 34.61 -17.44 7.70
CA ALA A 13 34.47 -15.98 7.69
C ALA A 13 34.34 -15.42 6.27
N TYR A 14 35.12 -15.96 5.32
CA TYR A 14 35.04 -15.58 3.91
C TYR A 14 33.70 -15.96 3.26
N VAL A 15 33.19 -17.17 3.54
CA VAL A 15 31.87 -17.61 3.04
C VAL A 15 30.75 -16.74 3.60
N LYS A 16 30.79 -16.40 4.90
CA LYS A 16 29.82 -15.47 5.50
C LYS A 16 29.85 -14.08 4.85
N LEU A 17 31.05 -13.55 4.60
CA LEU A 17 31.21 -12.27 3.92
C LEU A 17 30.59 -12.30 2.51
N GLN A 18 30.82 -13.37 1.75
CA GLN A 18 30.22 -13.53 0.43
C GLN A 18 28.69 -13.69 0.48
N GLU A 19 28.17 -14.39 1.49
CA GLU A 19 26.73 -14.55 1.70
C GLU A 19 26.05 -13.21 2.06
N ASP A 20 26.68 -12.40 2.91
CA ASP A 20 26.23 -11.05 3.25
C ASP A 20 26.25 -10.11 2.02
N GLU A 21 27.29 -10.20 1.18
CA GLU A 21 27.41 -9.40 -0.04
C GLU A 21 26.36 -9.79 -1.10
N VAL A 22 26.11 -11.09 -1.28
CA VAL A 22 25.04 -11.60 -2.16
C VAL A 22 23.67 -11.19 -1.65
N ASN A 23 23.41 -11.26 -0.35
CA ASN A 23 22.16 -10.79 0.24
C ASN A 23 21.97 -9.28 0.06
N THR A 24 23.03 -8.50 0.19
CA THR A 24 23.01 -7.04 -0.06
C THR A 24 22.66 -6.74 -1.52
N GLN A 25 23.32 -7.42 -2.47
CA GLN A 25 23.02 -7.26 -3.90
C GLN A 25 21.59 -7.71 -4.25
N LYS A 26 21.11 -8.80 -3.66
CA LYS A 26 19.73 -9.27 -3.85
C LYS A 26 18.70 -8.26 -3.36
N ASN A 27 18.95 -7.62 -2.22
CA ASN A 27 18.08 -6.57 -1.69
C ASN A 27 18.08 -5.33 -2.59
N LEU A 28 19.25 -4.90 -3.08
CA LEU A 28 19.36 -3.78 -4.03
C LEU A 28 18.59 -4.05 -5.33
N VAL A 29 18.72 -5.26 -5.90
CA VAL A 29 17.97 -5.65 -7.11
C VAL A 29 16.46 -5.68 -6.85
N LEU A 30 16.03 -6.12 -5.66
CA LEU A 30 14.61 -6.11 -5.28
C LEU A 30 14.08 -4.68 -5.14
N GLU A 31 14.85 -3.78 -4.53
CA GLU A 31 14.52 -2.35 -4.43
C GLU A 31 14.43 -1.69 -5.82
N GLU A 32 15.38 -1.96 -6.72
CA GLU A 32 15.32 -1.47 -8.11
C GLU A 32 14.09 -1.99 -8.86
N GLN A 33 13.75 -3.27 -8.70
CA GLN A 33 12.55 -3.86 -9.31
C GLN A 33 11.26 -3.21 -8.80
N GLN A 34 11.16 -2.98 -7.49
CA GLN A 34 10.01 -2.29 -6.89
C GLN A 34 9.92 -0.83 -7.37
N MET A 35 11.06 -0.14 -7.46
CA MET A 35 11.09 1.24 -7.97
C MET A 35 10.64 1.31 -9.43
N PHE A 36 11.08 0.35 -10.26
CA PHE A 36 10.70 0.28 -11.67
C PHE A 36 9.21 -0.03 -11.85
N GLN A 37 8.65 -0.95 -11.07
CA GLN A 37 7.21 -1.24 -11.07
C GLN A 37 6.39 -0.01 -10.70
N LYS A 38 6.81 0.73 -9.66
CA LYS A 38 6.15 1.96 -9.25
C LYS A 38 6.18 3.02 -10.35
N LEU A 39 7.32 3.18 -11.02
CA LEU A 39 7.47 4.11 -12.15
C LEU A 39 6.56 3.72 -13.34
N GLU A 40 6.45 2.42 -13.63
CA GLU A 40 5.57 1.91 -14.68
C GLU A 40 4.09 2.18 -14.37
N GLU A 41 3.68 1.98 -13.12
CA GLU A 41 2.31 2.31 -12.66
C GLU A 41 2.03 3.81 -12.75
N GLU A 42 2.96 4.66 -12.32
CA GLU A 42 2.84 6.12 -12.42
C GLU A 42 2.72 6.57 -13.88
N PHE A 43 3.55 6.03 -14.77
CA PHE A 43 3.49 6.33 -16.21
C PHE A 43 2.16 5.88 -16.83
N LYS A 44 1.66 4.71 -16.45
CA LYS A 44 0.37 4.18 -16.91
C LYS A 44 -0.77 5.08 -16.44
N GLU A 45 -0.73 5.55 -15.20
CA GLU A 45 -1.73 6.48 -14.67
C GLU A 45 -1.71 7.83 -15.38
N GLU A 46 -0.52 8.40 -15.63
CA GLU A 46 -0.40 9.68 -16.33
C GLU A 46 -0.89 9.58 -17.78
N THR A 47 -0.62 8.46 -18.45
CA THR A 47 -1.14 8.17 -19.79
C THR A 47 -2.67 8.12 -19.79
N LYS A 48 -3.29 7.54 -18.76
CA LYS A 48 -4.75 7.51 -18.62
C LYS A 48 -5.32 8.92 -18.42
N LYS A 49 -4.71 9.73 -17.56
CA LYS A 49 -5.10 11.14 -17.35
C LYS A 49 -5.07 11.93 -18.66
N LEU A 50 -4.06 11.69 -19.50
CA LEU A 50 -3.96 12.36 -20.79
C LEU A 50 -5.13 11.98 -21.72
N LYS A 51 -5.42 10.69 -21.88
CA LYS A 51 -6.53 10.19 -22.72
C LYS A 51 -7.88 10.74 -22.27
N GLU A 52 -8.11 10.74 -20.96
CA GLU A 52 -9.33 11.27 -20.36
C GLU A 52 -9.49 12.78 -20.65
N LYS A 53 -8.41 13.55 -20.49
CA LYS A 53 -8.39 14.98 -20.80
C LYS A 53 -8.63 15.26 -22.29
N GLU A 54 -8.10 14.43 -23.18
CA GLU A 54 -8.33 14.54 -24.62
C GLU A 54 -9.80 14.28 -24.97
N ALA A 55 -10.40 13.22 -24.41
CA ALA A 55 -11.81 12.92 -24.61
C ALA A 55 -12.74 14.02 -24.05
N LEU A 56 -12.43 14.58 -22.86
CA LEU A 56 -13.21 15.69 -22.28
C LEU A 56 -13.21 16.96 -23.14
N LYS A 57 -12.16 17.21 -23.93
CA LYS A 57 -12.10 18.35 -24.85
C LYS A 57 -13.06 18.21 -26.04
N LYS A 58 -13.52 17.00 -26.35
CA LYS A 58 -14.44 16.76 -27.46
C LYS A 58 -15.84 17.30 -27.22
N PHE A 59 -16.32 17.36 -25.97
CA PHE A 59 -17.64 17.90 -25.69
C PHE A 59 -17.79 19.39 -26.07
N PRO A 60 -16.88 20.30 -25.70
CA PRO A 60 -16.91 21.69 -26.19
C PRO A 60 -16.76 21.81 -27.72
N GLU A 61 -15.96 20.94 -28.35
CA GLU A 61 -15.82 20.93 -29.82
C GLU A 61 -17.15 20.58 -30.49
N LEU A 62 -17.83 19.53 -30.00
CA LEU A 62 -19.15 19.10 -30.45
C LEU A 62 -20.21 20.17 -30.22
N GLU A 63 -20.22 20.78 -29.04
CA GLU A 63 -21.13 21.88 -28.72
C GLU A 63 -20.99 23.03 -29.72
N LYS A 64 -19.77 23.51 -29.95
CA LYS A 64 -19.49 24.57 -30.92
C LYS A 64 -19.90 24.17 -32.32
N ARG A 65 -19.64 22.93 -32.71
CA ARG A 65 -20.01 22.39 -34.02
C ARG A 65 -21.55 22.40 -34.21
N SER A 66 -22.32 22.20 -33.15
CA SER A 66 -23.80 22.31 -33.19
C SER A 66 -24.34 23.73 -33.45
N GLU A 67 -23.54 24.78 -33.27
CA GLU A 67 -23.92 26.17 -33.61
C GLU A 67 -24.28 26.34 -35.09
N TYR A 68 -23.82 25.42 -35.95
CA TYR A 68 -24.23 25.35 -37.34
C TYR A 68 -25.75 25.30 -37.50
N PHE A 69 -26.49 24.68 -36.57
CA PHE A 69 -27.96 24.63 -36.62
C PHE A 69 -28.57 26.02 -36.45
N ILE A 70 -27.98 26.88 -35.61
CA ILE A 70 -28.41 28.27 -35.43
C ILE A 70 -28.18 29.06 -36.72
N LYS A 71 -27.00 28.91 -37.34
CA LYS A 71 -26.67 29.55 -38.61
C LYS A 71 -27.74 29.24 -39.68
N ILE A 72 -28.07 27.96 -39.86
CA ILE A 72 -29.07 27.53 -40.84
C ILE A 72 -30.47 28.03 -40.45
N SER A 73 -30.83 28.02 -39.17
CA SER A 73 -32.11 28.55 -38.71
C SER A 73 -32.28 30.04 -39.06
N LEU A 74 -31.22 30.83 -38.89
CA LEU A 74 -31.22 32.25 -39.23
C LEU A 74 -31.32 32.49 -40.74
N GLN A 75 -30.63 31.68 -41.55
CA GLN A 75 -30.79 31.72 -43.01
C GLN A 75 -32.24 31.47 -43.42
N ILE A 76 -32.88 30.42 -42.91
CA ILE A 76 -34.30 30.11 -43.21
C ILE A 76 -35.21 31.30 -42.86
N LYS A 77 -34.98 31.93 -41.71
CA LYS A 77 -35.75 33.11 -41.28
C LYS A 77 -35.55 34.29 -42.24
N ASN A 78 -34.30 34.61 -42.57
CA ASN A 78 -33.98 35.71 -43.48
C ASN A 78 -34.57 35.47 -44.87
N GLN A 79 -34.57 34.23 -45.36
CA GLN A 79 -35.18 33.88 -46.65
C GLN A 79 -36.69 34.10 -46.65
N PHE A 80 -37.37 33.69 -45.58
CA PHE A 80 -38.78 33.95 -45.45
C PHE A 80 -39.09 35.46 -45.43
N ASP A 81 -38.31 36.25 -44.69
CA ASP A 81 -38.46 37.70 -44.63
C ASP A 81 -38.20 38.36 -46.01
N SER A 82 -37.19 37.88 -46.75
CA SER A 82 -36.90 38.32 -48.12
C SER A 82 -38.04 37.99 -49.09
N LYS A 83 -38.57 36.75 -49.07
CA LYS A 83 -39.75 36.38 -49.88
C LYS A 83 -40.96 37.26 -49.57
N LYS A 84 -41.20 37.52 -48.28
CA LYS A 84 -42.29 38.39 -47.82
C LYS A 84 -42.16 39.82 -48.35
N ALA A 85 -40.95 40.35 -48.41
CA ALA A 85 -40.68 41.67 -48.99
C ALA A 85 -40.96 41.69 -50.51
N VAL A 86 -40.53 40.67 -51.25
CA VAL A 86 -40.80 40.51 -52.69
C VAL A 86 -42.31 40.41 -52.95
N ILE A 87 -43.03 39.59 -52.19
CA ILE A 87 -44.50 39.46 -52.32
C ILE A 87 -45.19 40.81 -52.06
N ALA A 88 -44.75 41.57 -51.05
CA ALA A 88 -45.34 42.86 -50.73
C ALA A 88 -45.22 43.88 -51.88
N GLN A 89 -44.14 43.80 -52.67
CA GLN A 89 -43.95 44.65 -53.85
C GLN A 89 -44.86 44.24 -55.01
N TRP A 90 -45.16 42.96 -55.18
CA TRP A 90 -45.97 42.47 -56.30
C TRP A 90 -47.48 42.46 -56.03
N LEU A 91 -47.89 42.41 -54.76
CA LEU A 91 -49.30 42.32 -54.38
C LEU A 91 -50.22 43.37 -55.04
N PRO A 92 -49.81 44.63 -55.26
CA PRO A 92 -50.64 45.63 -55.95
C PRO A 92 -50.85 45.36 -57.45
N ASP A 93 -49.97 44.58 -58.10
CA ASP A 93 -49.83 44.51 -59.56
C ASP A 93 -50.35 43.21 -60.18
N ILE A 94 -50.81 42.29 -59.35
CA ILE A 94 -51.32 40.98 -59.76
C ILE A 94 -52.84 40.89 -59.65
N SER A 95 -53.43 39.91 -60.33
CA SER A 95 -54.87 39.68 -60.25
C SER A 95 -55.30 39.26 -58.83
N PRO A 96 -56.56 39.53 -58.42
CA PRO A 96 -57.05 39.09 -57.12
C PRO A 96 -56.95 37.58 -56.88
N GLN A 97 -57.06 36.77 -57.95
CA GLN A 97 -56.92 35.32 -57.87
C GLN A 97 -55.47 34.90 -57.60
N GLU A 98 -54.50 35.50 -58.29
CA GLU A 98 -53.07 35.28 -58.05
C GLU A 98 -52.66 35.76 -56.65
N ALA A 99 -53.14 36.93 -56.23
CA ALA A 99 -52.89 37.46 -54.89
C ALA A 99 -53.38 36.50 -53.79
N ASN A 100 -54.55 35.89 -53.97
CA ASN A 100 -55.06 34.89 -53.04
C ASN A 100 -54.21 33.61 -53.01
N ASN A 101 -53.75 33.15 -54.18
CA ASN A 101 -52.88 31.99 -54.27
C ASN A 101 -51.52 32.22 -53.59
N ILE A 102 -50.89 33.38 -53.84
CA ILE A 102 -49.61 33.76 -53.23
C ILE A 102 -49.75 33.90 -51.72
N LYS A 103 -50.80 34.56 -51.22
CA LYS A 103 -51.05 34.67 -49.77
C LYS A 103 -51.20 33.31 -49.09
N ARG A 104 -51.88 32.36 -49.74
CA ARG A 104 -52.01 30.99 -49.22
C ARG A 104 -50.64 30.29 -49.16
N LEU A 105 -49.84 30.38 -50.22
CA LEU A 105 -48.49 29.82 -50.26
C LEU A 105 -47.57 30.46 -49.22
N GLN A 106 -47.64 31.78 -49.07
CA GLN A 106 -46.89 32.52 -48.06
C GLN A 106 -47.23 32.06 -46.65
N THR A 107 -48.52 31.84 -46.34
CA THR A 107 -48.96 31.33 -45.03
C THR A 107 -48.40 29.92 -44.77
N GLU A 108 -48.37 29.08 -45.80
CA GLU A 108 -47.82 27.73 -45.69
C GLU A 108 -46.29 27.71 -45.54
N ASP A 109 -45.58 28.52 -46.33
CA ASP A 109 -44.13 28.73 -46.24
C ASP A 109 -43.75 29.27 -44.86
N GLU A 110 -44.51 30.24 -44.32
CA GLU A 110 -44.32 30.78 -42.97
C GLU A 110 -44.44 29.69 -41.91
N ARG A 111 -45.53 28.92 -41.97
CA ARG A 111 -45.79 27.84 -41.00
C ARG A 111 -44.66 26.82 -41.00
N ILE A 112 -44.20 26.40 -42.18
CA ILE A 112 -43.20 25.34 -42.31
C ILE A 112 -41.80 25.88 -41.97
N SER A 113 -41.45 27.08 -42.41
CA SER A 113 -40.20 27.76 -42.08
C SER A 113 -40.07 27.99 -40.58
N ASN A 114 -41.12 28.49 -39.92
CA ASN A 114 -41.13 28.65 -38.47
C ASN A 114 -41.03 27.31 -37.73
N SER A 115 -41.68 26.26 -38.22
CA SER A 115 -41.52 24.91 -37.66
C SER A 115 -40.08 24.39 -37.77
N LEU A 116 -39.41 24.65 -38.89
CA LEU A 116 -38.02 24.24 -39.11
C LEU A 116 -37.05 25.04 -38.25
N TYR A 117 -37.23 26.37 -38.23
CA TYR A 117 -36.50 27.28 -37.35
C TYR A 117 -36.57 26.83 -35.89
N ASN A 118 -37.77 26.57 -35.38
CA ASN A 118 -37.96 26.13 -33.99
C ASN A 118 -37.36 24.75 -33.73
N SER A 119 -37.45 23.82 -34.70
CA SER A 119 -36.85 22.48 -34.57
C SER A 119 -35.33 22.54 -34.48
N LEU A 120 -34.67 23.35 -35.32
CA LEU A 120 -33.21 23.54 -35.31
C LEU A 120 -32.73 24.18 -34.00
N ASN A 121 -33.39 25.25 -33.55
CA ASN A 121 -33.06 25.90 -32.28
C ASN A 121 -33.25 24.94 -31.10
N LYS A 122 -34.34 24.17 -31.09
CA LYS A 122 -34.59 23.17 -30.05
C LYS A 122 -33.54 22.07 -30.04
N LEU A 123 -33.18 21.53 -31.21
CA LEU A 123 -32.16 20.50 -31.33
C LEU A 123 -30.79 21.00 -30.86
N GLN A 124 -30.41 22.21 -31.27
CA GLN A 124 -29.14 22.80 -30.84
C GLN A 124 -29.10 22.98 -29.32
N TYR A 125 -30.16 23.55 -28.73
CA TYR A 125 -30.24 23.74 -27.29
C TYR A 125 -30.14 22.40 -26.54
N LEU A 126 -30.89 21.38 -26.97
CA LEU A 126 -30.86 20.06 -26.33
C LEU A 126 -29.50 19.38 -26.47
N PHE A 127 -28.85 19.50 -27.63
CA PHE A 127 -27.54 18.92 -27.89
C PHE A 127 -26.43 19.62 -27.08
N SER A 128 -26.39 20.96 -27.07
CA SER A 128 -25.46 21.74 -26.26
C SER A 128 -25.62 21.41 -24.77
N CYS A 129 -26.87 21.39 -24.26
CA CYS A 129 -27.13 20.97 -22.89
C CYS A 129 -26.64 19.54 -22.59
N LEU A 130 -26.75 18.61 -23.55
CA LEU A 130 -26.27 17.24 -23.39
C LEU A 130 -24.74 17.19 -23.35
N CYS A 131 -24.05 17.94 -24.22
CA CYS A 131 -22.59 18.08 -24.19
C CYS A 131 -22.11 18.58 -22.82
N ASP A 132 -22.74 19.63 -22.31
CA ASP A 132 -22.42 20.20 -21.00
C ASP A 132 -22.63 19.19 -19.88
N LYS A 133 -23.76 18.48 -19.89
CA LYS A 133 -24.07 17.50 -18.85
C LYS A 133 -23.14 16.29 -18.90
N ARG A 134 -22.74 15.81 -20.09
CA ARG A 134 -21.73 14.75 -20.24
C ARG A 134 -20.37 15.19 -19.75
N LYS A 135 -19.94 16.39 -20.13
CA LYS A 135 -18.69 16.98 -19.65
C LYS A 135 -18.68 17.11 -18.12
N GLU A 136 -19.76 17.62 -17.54
CA GLU A 136 -19.93 17.75 -16.08
C GLU A 136 -19.83 16.39 -15.40
N TYR A 137 -20.60 15.41 -15.87
CA TYR A 137 -20.59 14.05 -15.34
C TYR A 137 -19.19 13.43 -15.36
N TYR A 138 -18.53 13.37 -16.51
CA TYR A 138 -17.21 12.74 -16.61
C TYR A 138 -16.13 13.50 -15.84
N THR A 139 -16.24 14.83 -15.74
CA THR A 139 -15.35 15.62 -14.89
C THR A 139 -15.51 15.24 -13.41
N ASN A 140 -16.75 15.11 -12.94
CA ASN A 140 -17.03 14.69 -11.55
C ASN A 140 -16.54 13.27 -11.29
N VAL A 141 -16.88 12.33 -12.17
CA VAL A 141 -16.46 10.93 -12.05
C VAL A 141 -14.95 10.80 -12.00
N SER A 142 -14.24 11.45 -12.91
CA SER A 142 -12.78 11.49 -12.91
C SER A 142 -12.21 12.04 -11.61
N LYS A 143 -12.71 13.21 -11.18
CA LYS A 143 -12.25 13.89 -9.97
C LYS A 143 -12.40 12.99 -8.75
N TYR A 144 -13.62 12.49 -8.50
CA TYR A 144 -13.90 11.69 -7.31
C TYR A 144 -13.24 10.32 -7.34
N THR A 145 -13.17 9.66 -8.52
CA THR A 145 -12.46 8.38 -8.63
C THR A 145 -10.97 8.53 -8.36
N ARG A 146 -10.37 9.65 -8.79
CA ARG A 146 -8.96 9.98 -8.49
C ARG A 146 -8.74 10.28 -7.01
N GLU A 147 -9.60 11.09 -6.40
CA GLU A 147 -9.55 11.34 -4.95
C GLU A 147 -9.64 10.03 -4.16
N LEU A 148 -10.50 9.09 -4.59
CA LEU A 148 -10.63 7.80 -3.93
C LEU A 148 -9.39 6.92 -4.14
N LEU A 149 -8.80 6.94 -5.35
CA LEU A 149 -7.57 6.22 -5.64
C LEU A 149 -6.41 6.73 -4.77
N ASP A 150 -6.25 8.04 -4.64
CA ASP A 150 -5.20 8.66 -3.83
C ASP A 150 -5.38 8.31 -2.33
N GLU A 151 -6.61 8.37 -1.82
CA GLU A 151 -6.92 7.97 -0.46
C GLU A 151 -6.61 6.48 -0.22
N ARG A 152 -6.94 5.61 -1.19
CA ARG A 152 -6.61 4.17 -1.11
C ARG A 152 -5.12 3.89 -1.14
N LYS A 153 -4.34 4.62 -1.94
CA LYS A 153 -2.88 4.51 -1.95
C LYS A 153 -2.31 4.90 -0.57
N ASN A 154 -2.85 5.95 0.03
CA ASN A 154 -2.46 6.37 1.38
C ASN A 154 -2.77 5.29 2.43
N GLN A 155 -3.99 4.74 2.43
CA GLN A 155 -4.34 3.63 3.30
C GLN A 155 -3.45 2.40 3.11
N HIS A 156 -3.15 2.06 1.85
CA HIS A 156 -2.27 0.93 1.54
C HIS A 156 -0.87 1.15 2.11
N ALA A 157 -0.28 2.34 1.92
CA ALA A 157 1.02 2.70 2.48
C ALA A 157 1.03 2.62 4.02
N GLN A 158 -0.02 3.11 4.68
CA GLN A 158 -0.15 3.02 6.13
C GLN A 158 -0.24 1.58 6.62
N ARG A 159 -1.04 0.74 5.96
CA ARG A 159 -1.14 -0.69 6.30
C ARG A 159 0.19 -1.43 6.13
N MET A 160 0.96 -1.10 5.09
CA MET A 160 2.31 -1.65 4.90
C MET A 160 3.24 -1.27 6.06
N GLN A 161 3.24 0.00 6.49
CA GLN A 161 4.00 0.44 7.66
C GLN A 161 3.55 -0.25 8.95
N ILE A 162 2.24 -0.42 9.17
CA ILE A 162 1.70 -1.16 10.33
C ILE A 162 2.22 -2.59 10.33
N GLN A 163 2.25 -3.23 9.16
CA GLN A 163 2.73 -4.60 9.00
C GLN A 163 4.24 -4.73 9.26
N GLU A 164 5.04 -3.74 8.87
CA GLU A 164 6.48 -3.69 9.14
C GLU A 164 6.78 -3.47 10.63
N LEU A 165 6.01 -2.59 11.29
CA LEU A 165 6.18 -2.26 12.71
C LEU A 165 5.61 -3.35 13.65
N GLY A 166 4.57 -4.07 13.20
CA GLY A 166 3.92 -5.14 13.96
C GLY A 166 4.60 -6.51 13.81
N LYS A 167 4.43 -7.40 14.81
CA LYS A 167 4.61 -8.85 14.57
C LYS A 167 3.55 -9.30 13.55
N PRO A 168 3.81 -10.31 12.68
CA PRO A 168 2.93 -10.73 11.57
C PRO A 168 1.55 -11.31 11.98
N HIS A 169 1.05 -11.05 13.19
CA HIS A 169 -0.12 -11.70 13.79
C HIS A 169 -1.23 -10.74 14.24
N LEU A 170 -1.24 -9.49 13.77
CA LEU A 170 -2.48 -8.70 13.79
C LEU A 170 -3.41 -9.28 12.73
N LYS A 171 -4.19 -10.29 13.15
CA LYS A 171 -5.34 -10.79 12.39
C LYS A 171 -6.11 -9.60 11.87
N GLN A 172 -6.30 -9.54 10.56
CA GLN A 172 -7.29 -8.69 9.91
C GLN A 172 -8.61 -8.83 10.68
N GLN A 173 -8.91 -7.88 11.55
CA GLN A 173 -10.20 -7.78 12.21
C GLN A 173 -11.05 -6.81 11.40
N GLY A 174 -12.14 -7.35 10.88
CA GLY A 174 -13.19 -6.61 10.21
C GLY A 174 -13.73 -7.41 9.04
N PRO A 175 -15.06 -7.64 8.93
CA PRO A 175 -15.63 -8.21 7.71
C PRO A 175 -15.15 -7.36 6.54
N GLY A 176 -14.55 -8.01 5.54
CA GLY A 176 -13.89 -7.35 4.43
C GLY A 176 -14.71 -6.17 3.94
N SER A 177 -14.11 -4.98 3.93
CA SER A 177 -14.72 -3.82 3.31
C SER A 177 -15.11 -4.24 1.90
N GLN A 178 -16.41 -4.30 1.60
CA GLN A 178 -16.95 -4.59 0.27
C GLN A 178 -16.62 -3.47 -0.74
N GLN A 179 -15.62 -2.65 -0.43
CA GLN A 179 -15.24 -1.50 -1.21
C GLN A 179 -14.18 -1.91 -2.25
N PRO A 180 -14.20 -1.29 -3.43
CA PRO A 180 -13.32 -1.71 -4.51
C PRO A 180 -11.84 -1.56 -4.15
N GLY A 181 -11.04 -2.56 -4.51
CA GLY A 181 -9.59 -2.51 -4.35
C GLY A 181 -8.90 -1.55 -5.34
N LEU A 182 -7.61 -1.26 -5.15
CA LEU A 182 -6.83 -0.40 -6.05
C LEU A 182 -6.91 -0.83 -7.52
N SER A 183 -6.78 -2.14 -7.78
CA SER A 183 -6.88 -2.71 -9.13
C SER A 183 -8.27 -2.51 -9.76
N GLU A 184 -9.34 -2.69 -8.98
CA GLU A 184 -10.72 -2.51 -9.43
C GLU A 184 -11.02 -1.05 -9.76
N LEU A 185 -10.52 -0.11 -8.94
CA LEU A 185 -10.62 1.33 -9.23
C LEU A 185 -9.87 1.72 -10.51
N MET A 186 -8.67 1.17 -10.72
CA MET A 186 -7.89 1.42 -11.92
C MET A 186 -8.56 0.87 -13.19
N GLN A 187 -9.22 -0.29 -13.10
CA GLN A 187 -10.01 -0.86 -14.19
C GLN A 187 -11.30 -0.05 -14.44
N SER A 188 -11.94 0.45 -13.38
CA SER A 188 -13.10 1.32 -13.51
C SER A 188 -12.77 2.60 -14.31
N LEU A 189 -11.62 3.23 -14.05
CA LEU A 189 -11.14 4.39 -14.83
C LEU A 189 -10.93 4.06 -16.31
N ASP A 190 -10.44 2.86 -16.63
CA ASP A 190 -10.28 2.42 -18.02
C ASP A 190 -11.64 2.30 -18.72
N GLY A 191 -12.58 1.58 -18.08
CA GLY A 191 -13.93 1.43 -18.60
C GLY A 191 -14.66 2.76 -18.76
N LEU A 192 -14.43 3.73 -17.86
CA LEU A 192 -14.99 5.07 -17.96
C LEU A 192 -14.42 5.86 -19.15
N THR A 193 -13.13 5.76 -19.40
CA THR A 193 -12.47 6.43 -20.54
C THR A 193 -12.95 5.84 -21.86
N GLU A 194 -13.10 4.52 -21.94
CA GLU A 194 -13.63 3.83 -23.11
C GLU A 194 -15.09 4.21 -23.35
N GLN A 195 -15.92 4.20 -22.30
CA GLN A 195 -17.33 4.58 -22.39
C GLN A 195 -17.49 6.05 -22.84
N MET A 196 -16.71 6.97 -22.27
CA MET A 196 -16.70 8.37 -22.69
C MET A 196 -16.32 8.52 -24.16
N SER A 197 -15.25 7.83 -24.61
CA SER A 197 -14.80 7.88 -26.01
C SER A 197 -15.87 7.35 -26.97
N LYS A 198 -16.53 6.25 -26.59
CA LYS A 198 -17.64 5.69 -27.36
C LYS A 198 -18.80 6.68 -27.47
N GLU A 199 -19.19 7.28 -26.35
CA GLU A 199 -20.28 8.25 -26.28
C GLU A 199 -20.01 9.52 -27.11
N VAL A 200 -18.75 9.98 -27.14
CA VAL A 200 -18.31 11.08 -28.01
C VAL A 200 -18.45 10.69 -29.49
N SER A 201 -17.95 9.51 -29.88
CA SER A 201 -18.04 9.04 -31.27
C SER A 201 -19.49 8.91 -31.75
N GLU A 202 -20.38 8.38 -30.91
CA GLU A 202 -21.82 8.30 -31.23
C GLU A 202 -22.44 9.69 -31.42
N MET A 203 -22.06 10.68 -30.60
CA MET A 203 -22.51 12.06 -30.78
C MET A 203 -21.94 12.71 -32.04
N GLU A 204 -20.67 12.46 -32.36
CA GLU A 204 -20.01 12.94 -33.58
C GLU A 204 -20.71 12.40 -34.85
N GLU A 205 -21.07 11.12 -34.85
CA GLU A 205 -21.78 10.47 -35.95
C GLU A 205 -23.20 11.04 -36.12
N GLU A 206 -23.97 11.14 -35.03
CA GLU A 206 -25.33 11.70 -35.06
C GLU A 206 -25.36 13.16 -35.49
N LEU A 207 -24.41 13.97 -34.99
CA LEU A 207 -24.24 15.36 -35.40
C LEU A 207 -23.85 15.43 -36.89
N GLY A 208 -22.88 14.64 -37.33
CA GLY A 208 -22.43 14.59 -38.72
C GLY A 208 -23.53 14.21 -39.71
N SER A 209 -24.36 13.21 -39.38
CA SER A 209 -25.51 12.82 -40.21
C SER A 209 -26.52 13.97 -40.40
N THR A 210 -26.68 14.77 -39.35
CA THR A 210 -27.58 15.93 -39.35
C THR A 210 -26.99 17.06 -40.17
N GLU A 211 -25.69 17.33 -40.03
CA GLU A 211 -24.98 18.36 -40.77
C GLU A 211 -24.99 18.16 -42.28
N VAL A 212 -24.80 16.92 -42.76
CA VAL A 212 -24.87 16.63 -44.21
C VAL A 212 -26.22 17.05 -44.77
N THR A 213 -27.31 16.72 -44.08
CA THR A 213 -28.68 17.12 -44.46
C THR A 213 -28.83 18.65 -44.48
N LEU A 214 -28.18 19.35 -43.55
CA LEU A 214 -28.24 20.80 -43.46
C LEU A 214 -27.31 21.52 -44.43
N GLN A 215 -26.18 20.93 -44.84
CA GLN A 215 -25.31 21.44 -45.90
C GLN A 215 -26.01 21.40 -47.27
N GLU A 216 -26.74 20.32 -47.57
CA GLU A 216 -27.60 20.28 -48.75
C GLU A 216 -28.67 21.37 -48.73
N LEU A 217 -29.23 21.65 -47.53
CA LEU A 217 -30.19 22.73 -47.36
C LEU A 217 -29.54 24.10 -47.61
N GLU A 218 -28.37 24.36 -47.02
CA GLU A 218 -27.63 25.61 -47.19
C GLU A 218 -27.32 25.93 -48.66
N HIS A 219 -26.86 24.93 -49.42
CA HIS A 219 -26.57 25.10 -50.85
C HIS A 219 -27.82 25.54 -51.63
N LYS A 220 -28.94 24.83 -51.44
CA LYS A 220 -30.20 25.15 -52.12
C LYS A 220 -30.77 26.49 -51.68
N ASN A 221 -30.65 26.78 -50.39
CA ASN A 221 -31.04 28.06 -49.82
C ASN A 221 -30.27 29.22 -50.50
N THR A 222 -28.98 29.05 -50.78
CA THR A 222 -28.18 30.04 -51.50
C THR A 222 -28.70 30.27 -52.93
N GLU A 223 -29.13 29.22 -53.64
CA GLU A 223 -29.74 29.33 -54.97
C GLU A 223 -31.06 30.12 -54.94
N VAL A 224 -31.88 29.86 -53.91
CA VAL A 224 -33.16 30.56 -53.70
C VAL A 224 -32.93 32.04 -53.42
N GLU A 225 -31.95 32.40 -52.58
CA GLU A 225 -31.59 33.80 -52.33
C GLU A 225 -31.19 34.52 -53.62
N GLN A 226 -30.30 33.91 -54.41
CA GLN A 226 -29.89 34.46 -55.71
C GLN A 226 -31.06 34.61 -56.69
N TYR A 227 -32.03 33.70 -56.65
CA TYR A 227 -33.26 33.81 -57.45
C TYR A 227 -34.10 35.02 -56.99
N LEU A 228 -34.32 35.17 -55.69
CA LEU A 228 -35.11 36.26 -55.12
C LEU A 228 -34.49 37.64 -55.40
N GLU A 229 -33.16 37.76 -55.38
CA GLU A 229 -32.46 39.01 -55.74
C GLU A 229 -32.68 39.42 -57.21
N ARG A 230 -32.86 38.44 -58.11
CA ARG A 230 -33.08 38.68 -59.56
C ARG A 230 -34.54 38.92 -59.91
N CYS A 231 -35.47 38.63 -58.99
CA CYS A 231 -36.90 38.76 -59.16
C CYS A 231 -37.35 40.23 -59.17
N SER A 232 -37.20 40.89 -60.33
CA SER A 232 -37.55 42.31 -60.49
C SER A 232 -38.99 42.61 -60.96
N TYR A 233 -39.76 41.64 -61.50
CA TYR A 233 -41.24 41.71 -61.61
C TYR A 233 -41.98 40.55 -62.31
N VAL A 234 -41.31 39.63 -63.03
CA VAL A 234 -41.98 38.98 -64.21
C VAL A 234 -42.18 37.45 -64.11
N ASP A 235 -41.77 36.78 -63.03
CA ASP A 235 -41.85 35.31 -62.96
C ASP A 235 -42.67 34.77 -61.78
N PHE A 236 -43.98 34.99 -61.84
CA PHE A 236 -44.92 34.48 -60.82
C PHE A 236 -44.98 32.95 -60.77
N GLN A 237 -44.93 32.29 -61.94
CA GLN A 237 -44.99 30.83 -62.02
C GLN A 237 -43.73 30.19 -61.45
N GLY A 238 -42.54 30.74 -61.76
CA GLY A 238 -41.30 30.30 -61.15
C GLY A 238 -41.28 30.55 -59.64
N PHE A 239 -41.76 31.71 -59.18
CA PHE A 239 -41.84 31.99 -57.75
C PHE A 239 -42.74 30.99 -57.01
N GLU A 240 -43.91 30.68 -57.57
CA GLU A 240 -44.83 29.68 -57.01
C GLU A 240 -44.19 28.29 -57.00
N ALA A 241 -43.54 27.87 -58.09
CA ALA A 241 -42.86 26.58 -58.18
C ALA A 241 -41.71 26.44 -57.18
N THR A 242 -40.83 27.44 -57.11
CA THR A 242 -39.70 27.50 -56.16
C THR A 242 -40.19 27.52 -54.72
N THR A 243 -41.27 28.24 -54.41
CA THR A 243 -41.84 28.28 -53.07
C THR A 243 -42.43 26.92 -52.67
N LYS A 244 -43.18 26.26 -53.55
CA LYS A 244 -43.69 24.91 -53.30
C LYS A 244 -42.56 23.89 -53.08
N GLN A 245 -41.52 23.94 -53.90
CA GLN A 245 -40.37 23.06 -53.75
C GLN A 245 -39.64 23.27 -52.41
N ASN A 246 -39.50 24.53 -51.97
CA ASN A 246 -38.93 24.85 -50.65
C ASN A 246 -39.81 24.34 -49.51
N ILE A 247 -41.13 24.53 -49.60
CA ILE A 247 -42.11 24.00 -48.64
C ILE A 247 -41.94 22.49 -48.49
N GLU A 248 -41.89 21.74 -49.59
CA GLU A 248 -41.71 20.29 -49.58
C GLU A 248 -40.37 19.88 -48.94
N LYS A 249 -39.27 20.54 -49.33
CA LYS A 249 -37.93 20.24 -48.78
C LYS A 249 -37.87 20.55 -47.29
N PHE A 250 -38.37 21.70 -46.83
CA PHE A 250 -38.41 22.05 -45.41
C PHE A 250 -39.30 21.09 -44.63
N GLN A 251 -40.39 20.59 -45.23
CA GLN A 251 -41.24 19.58 -44.62
C GLN A 251 -40.52 18.23 -44.48
N SER A 252 -39.80 17.77 -45.50
CA SER A 252 -38.98 16.55 -45.42
C SER A 252 -37.89 16.66 -44.36
N ILE A 253 -37.20 17.81 -44.27
CA ILE A 253 -36.16 18.04 -43.25
C ILE A 253 -36.79 18.09 -41.85
N ASN A 254 -37.92 18.76 -41.68
CA ASN A 254 -38.65 18.73 -40.41
C ASN A 254 -39.01 17.31 -39.97
N GLN A 255 -39.45 16.46 -40.90
CA GLN A 255 -39.75 15.05 -40.60
C GLN A 255 -38.50 14.27 -40.17
N PHE A 256 -37.34 14.54 -40.77
CA PHE A 256 -36.05 13.97 -40.38
C PHE A 256 -35.57 14.45 -39.01
N LEU A 257 -35.69 15.75 -38.72
CA LEU A 257 -35.17 16.37 -37.50
C LEU A 257 -36.04 16.13 -36.26
N ARG A 258 -37.37 16.12 -36.42
CA ARG A 258 -38.32 15.97 -35.31
C ARG A 258 -38.02 14.79 -34.36
N PRO A 259 -37.76 13.55 -34.84
CA PRO A 259 -37.49 12.42 -33.95
C PRO A 259 -36.17 12.55 -33.18
N LYS A 260 -35.19 13.33 -33.65
CA LYS A 260 -33.87 13.46 -33.01
C LYS A 260 -33.90 14.21 -31.67
N ALA A 261 -34.92 15.03 -31.41
CA ALA A 261 -35.01 15.79 -30.17
C ALA A 261 -35.27 14.93 -28.93
N GLN A 262 -36.03 13.84 -29.09
CA GLN A 262 -36.45 12.99 -27.97
C GLN A 262 -35.27 12.23 -27.34
N PRO A 263 -34.39 11.57 -28.12
CA PRO A 263 -33.18 10.93 -27.59
C PRO A 263 -32.29 11.89 -26.78
N TYR A 264 -32.05 13.11 -27.27
CA TYR A 264 -31.23 14.09 -26.53
C TYR A 264 -31.84 14.48 -25.18
N PHE A 265 -33.15 14.72 -25.16
CA PHE A 265 -33.87 15.05 -23.93
C PHE A 265 -33.82 13.89 -22.92
N GLN A 266 -34.03 12.66 -23.38
CA GLN A 266 -33.99 11.46 -22.54
C GLN A 266 -32.59 11.19 -22.00
N ALA A 267 -31.57 11.25 -22.86
CA ALA A 267 -30.17 11.06 -22.49
C ALA A 267 -29.75 12.08 -21.42
N ARG A 268 -30.11 13.36 -21.61
CA ARG A 268 -29.85 14.40 -20.62
C ARG A 268 -30.52 14.09 -19.27
N SER A 269 -31.81 13.78 -19.28
CA SER A 269 -32.58 13.54 -18.05
C SER A 269 -32.05 12.32 -17.28
N ALA A 270 -31.69 11.25 -18.00
CA ALA A 270 -31.09 10.06 -17.41
C ALA A 270 -29.72 10.39 -16.79
N LEU A 271 -28.90 11.17 -17.49
CA LEU A 271 -27.57 11.54 -17.04
C LEU A 271 -27.59 12.43 -15.79
N GLU A 272 -28.55 13.35 -15.68
CA GLU A 272 -28.75 14.16 -14.46
C GLU A 272 -29.01 13.27 -13.23
N ALA A 273 -29.86 12.24 -13.37
CA ALA A 273 -30.13 11.29 -12.29
C ALA A 273 -28.91 10.42 -11.96
N ILE A 274 -28.19 9.92 -12.97
CA ILE A 274 -26.98 9.11 -12.81
C ILE A 274 -25.90 9.92 -12.09
N ASN A 275 -25.63 11.15 -12.53
CA ASN A 275 -24.61 12.02 -11.93
C ASN A 275 -24.93 12.34 -10.46
N ALA A 276 -26.19 12.63 -10.14
CA ALA A 276 -26.62 12.90 -8.77
C ALA A 276 -26.50 11.66 -7.86
N ASN A 277 -26.78 10.47 -8.38
CA ASN A 277 -26.60 9.23 -7.63
C ASN A 277 -25.12 8.94 -7.41
N TYR A 278 -24.31 9.00 -8.47
CA TYR A 278 -22.87 8.78 -8.41
C TYR A 278 -22.21 9.71 -7.38
N CYS A 279 -22.48 11.02 -7.44
CA CYS A 279 -21.91 11.98 -6.49
C CYS A 279 -22.27 11.63 -5.04
N ARG A 280 -23.52 11.26 -4.76
CA ARG A 280 -23.94 10.86 -3.40
C ARG A 280 -23.24 9.60 -2.91
N GLU A 281 -23.14 8.58 -3.75
CA GLU A 281 -22.52 7.30 -3.42
C GLU A 281 -21.01 7.44 -3.20
N ILE A 282 -20.34 8.18 -4.09
CA ILE A 282 -18.89 8.37 -4.00
C ILE A 282 -18.50 9.28 -2.83
N ASP A 283 -19.30 10.30 -2.51
CA ASP A 283 -19.07 11.15 -1.34
C ASP A 283 -19.18 10.35 -0.04
N ALA A 284 -20.19 9.48 0.07
CA ALA A 284 -20.33 8.59 1.23
C ALA A 284 -19.14 7.61 1.32
N THR A 285 -18.71 7.07 0.19
CA THR A 285 -17.55 6.16 0.10
C THR A 285 -16.25 6.84 0.50
N LEU A 286 -15.98 8.04 -0.03
CA LEU A 286 -14.82 8.86 0.30
C LEU A 286 -14.81 9.23 1.78
N LYS A 287 -15.96 9.58 2.35
CA LYS A 287 -16.07 9.89 3.78
C LYS A 287 -15.69 8.68 4.64
N ALA A 288 -16.24 7.51 4.35
CA ALA A 288 -15.90 6.27 5.06
C ALA A 288 -14.41 5.91 4.90
N CYS A 289 -13.87 6.06 3.69
CA CYS A 289 -12.45 5.82 3.40
C CYS A 289 -11.54 6.75 4.23
N ARG A 290 -11.86 8.05 4.29
CA ARG A 290 -11.13 9.04 5.10
C ARG A 290 -11.23 8.77 6.60
N GLU A 291 -12.36 8.26 7.09
CA GLU A 291 -12.51 7.85 8.49
C GLU A 291 -11.62 6.64 8.82
N GLU A 292 -11.58 5.64 7.93
CA GLU A 292 -10.68 4.49 8.05
C GLU A 292 -9.20 4.91 8.01
N THR A 293 -8.82 5.85 7.13
CA THR A 293 -7.45 6.38 7.09
C THR A 293 -7.05 7.01 8.43
N LYS A 294 -7.96 7.76 9.07
CA LYS A 294 -7.69 8.32 10.41
C LYS A 294 -7.47 7.23 11.44
N GLU A 295 -8.23 6.15 11.39
CA GLU A 295 -8.05 5.01 12.29
C GLU A 295 -6.68 4.33 12.07
N LEU A 296 -6.28 4.12 10.82
CA LEU A 296 -4.97 3.55 10.47
C LEU A 296 -3.81 4.43 10.97
N ILE A 297 -3.90 5.75 10.80
CA ILE A 297 -2.91 6.70 11.34
C ILE A 297 -2.82 6.58 12.87
N LEU A 298 -3.95 6.51 13.56
CA LEU A 298 -3.96 6.35 15.03
C LEU A 298 -3.33 5.01 15.46
N GLN A 299 -3.56 3.93 14.71
CA GLN A 299 -2.93 2.63 14.97
C GLN A 299 -1.41 2.69 14.78
N LEU A 300 -0.92 3.33 13.70
CA LEU A 300 0.50 3.55 13.48
C LEU A 300 1.15 4.31 14.64
N ASP A 301 0.56 5.43 15.05
CA ASP A 301 1.06 6.25 16.15
C ASP A 301 1.18 5.48 17.47
N MET A 302 0.24 4.56 17.74
CA MET A 302 0.30 3.70 18.92
C MET A 302 1.44 2.67 18.82
N LEU A 303 1.59 2.01 17.67
CA LEU A 303 2.65 1.02 17.45
C LEU A 303 4.05 1.64 17.53
N GLU A 304 4.25 2.83 16.96
CA GLU A 304 5.52 3.54 17.06
C GLU A 304 5.87 3.91 18.50
N LYS A 305 4.87 4.30 19.32
CA LYS A 305 5.08 4.60 20.75
C LYS A 305 5.46 3.33 21.52
N ASP A 306 4.77 2.23 21.27
CA ASP A 306 5.07 0.94 21.90
C ASP A 306 6.48 0.46 21.54
N GLN A 307 6.88 0.58 20.27
CA GLN A 307 8.23 0.21 19.82
C GLN A 307 9.32 1.05 20.51
N LYS A 308 9.13 2.36 20.63
CA LYS A 308 10.06 3.26 21.35
C LYS A 308 10.20 2.85 22.82
N SER A 309 9.10 2.53 23.49
CA SER A 309 9.13 2.08 24.90
C SER A 309 9.89 0.76 25.07
N CYS A 310 9.72 -0.18 24.14
CA CYS A 310 10.38 -1.48 24.16
C CYS A 310 11.89 -1.36 23.89
N GLY A 311 12.30 -0.44 23.01
CA GLY A 311 13.71 -0.14 22.76
C GLY A 311 14.45 0.38 24.00
N VAL A 312 13.81 1.25 24.79
CA VAL A 312 14.36 1.75 26.06
C VAL A 312 14.47 0.63 27.10
N ALA A 313 13.47 -0.25 27.19
CA ALA A 313 13.52 -1.39 28.11
C ALA A 313 14.63 -2.40 27.74
N ASN A 314 14.81 -2.68 26.44
CA ASN A 314 15.84 -3.60 25.97
C ASN A 314 17.25 -3.07 26.20
N THR A 315 17.50 -1.79 25.91
CA THR A 315 18.80 -1.14 26.18
C THR A 315 19.14 -1.15 27.67
N SER A 316 18.17 -0.80 28.54
CA SER A 316 18.35 -0.91 29.99
C SER A 316 18.67 -2.34 30.45
N ARG A 317 18.06 -3.36 29.83
CA ARG A 317 18.33 -4.78 30.13
C ARG A 317 19.71 -5.21 29.66
N GLU A 318 20.17 -4.74 28.49
CA GLU A 318 21.51 -5.00 27.98
C GLU A 318 22.59 -4.41 28.89
N GLU A 319 22.41 -3.17 29.34
CA GLU A 319 23.29 -2.52 30.31
C GLU A 319 23.36 -3.31 31.63
N GLU A 320 22.22 -3.77 32.15
CA GLU A 320 22.17 -4.60 33.36
C GLU A 320 22.89 -5.95 33.16
N ASN A 321 22.69 -6.61 32.02
CA ASN A 321 23.39 -7.85 31.67
C ASN A 321 24.91 -7.65 31.58
N HIS A 322 25.36 -6.55 30.98
CA HIS A 322 26.78 -6.20 30.96
C HIS A 322 27.35 -6.04 32.38
N LYS A 323 26.60 -5.36 33.26
CA LYS A 323 26.99 -5.17 34.66
C LYS A 323 27.04 -6.50 35.44
N LEU A 324 26.07 -7.38 35.22
CA LEU A 324 26.04 -8.71 35.84
C LEU A 324 27.20 -9.57 35.35
N ARG A 325 27.56 -9.48 34.07
CA ARG A 325 28.73 -10.18 33.51
C ARG A 325 30.03 -9.78 34.19
N TYR A 326 30.28 -8.48 34.39
CA TYR A 326 31.45 -8.02 35.12
C TYR A 326 31.49 -8.53 36.57
N LYS A 327 30.33 -8.57 37.26
CA LYS A 327 30.24 -9.13 38.61
C LYS A 327 30.52 -10.64 38.62
N LEU A 328 30.04 -11.36 37.62
CA LEU A 328 30.28 -12.79 37.48
C LEU A 328 31.77 -13.07 37.28
N GLU A 329 32.43 -12.34 36.37
CA GLU A 329 33.88 -12.47 36.12
C GLU A 329 34.71 -12.19 37.39
N ALA A 330 34.33 -11.17 38.17
CA ALA A 330 34.98 -10.89 39.45
C ALA A 330 34.79 -12.04 40.47
N THR A 331 33.57 -12.56 40.57
CA THR A 331 33.25 -13.67 41.49
C THR A 331 33.97 -14.97 41.08
N GLU A 332 34.10 -15.23 39.78
CA GLU A 332 34.89 -16.36 39.26
C GLU A 332 36.37 -16.22 39.60
N GLN A 333 36.93 -15.01 39.51
CA GLN A 333 38.31 -14.76 39.90
C GLN A 333 38.52 -14.94 41.41
N ASP A 334 37.61 -14.45 42.24
CA ASP A 334 37.64 -14.67 43.69
C ASP A 334 37.53 -16.16 44.03
N THR A 335 36.68 -16.91 43.32
CA THR A 335 36.54 -18.36 43.48
C THR A 335 37.85 -19.08 43.14
N LYS A 336 38.54 -18.70 42.06
CA LYS A 336 39.87 -19.24 41.71
C LYS A 336 40.90 -18.93 42.80
N ASN A 337 40.91 -17.71 43.33
CA ASN A 337 41.82 -17.31 44.40
C ASN A 337 41.57 -18.15 45.67
N LEU A 338 40.31 -18.37 46.04
CA LEU A 338 39.95 -19.23 47.18
C LEU A 338 40.34 -20.69 46.95
N GLN A 339 40.16 -21.23 45.74
CA GLN A 339 40.62 -22.58 45.40
C GLN A 339 42.13 -22.74 45.56
N LEU A 340 42.92 -21.76 45.11
CA LEU A 340 44.37 -21.77 45.31
C LEU A 340 44.73 -21.76 46.80
N LYS A 341 44.01 -20.97 47.61
CA LYS A 341 44.23 -20.92 49.06
C LYS A 341 43.91 -22.23 49.76
N ILE A 342 42.84 -22.91 49.33
CA ILE A 342 42.47 -24.25 49.83
C ILE A 342 43.58 -25.25 49.51
N GLN A 343 44.09 -25.27 48.27
CA GLN A 343 45.20 -26.16 47.88
C GLN A 343 46.47 -25.93 48.70
N GLU A 344 46.80 -24.66 48.98
CA GLU A 344 47.95 -24.31 49.84
C GLU A 344 47.76 -24.83 51.27
N LEU A 345 46.56 -24.65 51.85
CA LEU A 345 46.24 -25.16 53.19
C LEU A 345 46.26 -26.70 53.23
N GLU A 346 45.75 -27.38 52.21
CA GLU A 346 45.80 -28.84 52.09
C GLU A 346 47.24 -29.35 52.06
N SER A 347 48.15 -28.65 51.35
CA SER A 347 49.58 -28.98 51.34
C SER A 347 50.21 -28.84 52.72
N ILE A 348 49.92 -27.74 53.44
CA ILE A 348 50.40 -27.51 54.81
C ILE A 348 49.90 -28.59 55.77
N ILE A 349 48.61 -28.96 55.69
CA ILE A 349 48.02 -30.00 56.54
C ILE A 349 48.66 -31.36 56.27
N ASN A 350 48.92 -31.72 55.01
CA ASN A 350 49.60 -32.96 54.64
C ASN A 350 51.04 -33.01 55.17
N GLU A 351 51.78 -31.91 55.07
CA GLU A 351 53.13 -31.78 55.64
C GLU A 351 53.12 -31.93 57.17
N GLY A 352 52.18 -31.24 57.83
CA GLY A 352 51.97 -31.34 59.27
C GLY A 352 51.63 -32.76 59.73
N SER A 353 50.80 -33.47 58.96
CA SER A 353 50.41 -34.85 59.25
C SER A 353 51.59 -35.83 59.13
N LYS A 354 52.46 -35.66 58.12
CA LYS A 354 53.69 -36.46 57.99
C LYS A 354 54.64 -36.23 59.17
N ASN A 355 54.86 -34.97 59.55
CA ASN A 355 55.70 -34.60 60.69
C ASN A 355 55.17 -35.19 62.00
N LEU A 356 53.85 -35.18 62.20
CA LEU A 356 53.23 -35.78 63.38
C LEU A 356 53.49 -37.30 63.42
N GLN A 357 53.26 -37.99 62.30
CA GLN A 357 53.49 -39.44 62.19
C GLN A 357 54.95 -39.83 62.47
N GLU A 358 55.91 -38.99 62.07
CA GLU A 358 57.33 -39.20 62.35
C GLU A 358 57.67 -39.00 63.84
N LYS A 359 57.05 -38.02 64.49
CA LYS A 359 57.16 -37.83 65.94
C LYS A 359 56.53 -38.99 66.71
N GLU A 360 55.36 -39.49 66.28
CA GLU A 360 54.71 -40.66 66.89
C GLU A 360 55.60 -41.91 66.81
N LYS A 361 56.23 -42.18 65.65
CA LYS A 361 57.23 -43.26 65.52
C LYS A 361 58.39 -43.09 66.49
N THR A 362 58.88 -41.87 66.66
CA THR A 362 59.98 -41.57 67.58
C THR A 362 59.58 -41.81 69.04
N ILE A 363 58.37 -41.41 69.43
CA ILE A 363 57.79 -41.68 70.76
C ILE A 363 57.72 -43.18 71.01
N ALA A 364 57.18 -43.97 70.07
CA ALA A 364 57.08 -45.43 70.21
C ALA A 364 58.46 -46.09 70.43
N ILE A 365 59.51 -45.62 69.75
CA ILE A 365 60.89 -46.09 69.96
C ILE A 365 61.39 -45.75 71.36
N LEU A 366 61.11 -44.55 71.86
CA LEU A 366 61.52 -44.12 73.20
C LEU A 366 60.80 -44.89 74.29
N GLU A 367 59.50 -45.15 74.14
CA GLU A 367 58.71 -46.00 75.04
C GLU A 367 59.28 -47.43 75.11
N MET A 368 59.64 -48.02 73.97
CA MET A 368 60.27 -49.34 73.92
C MET A 368 61.62 -49.37 74.67
N LYS A 369 62.46 -48.33 74.51
CA LYS A 369 63.74 -48.21 75.24
C LYS A 369 63.56 -48.08 76.75
N LEU A 370 62.51 -47.38 77.20
CA LEU A 370 62.17 -47.22 78.61
C LEU A 370 61.77 -48.56 79.24
N ASN A 371 60.93 -49.35 78.57
CA ASN A 371 60.54 -50.69 79.03
C ASN A 371 61.75 -51.64 79.17
N VAL A 372 62.67 -51.66 78.19
CA VAL A 372 63.89 -52.49 78.27
C VAL A 372 64.76 -52.10 79.47
N LYS A 373 64.90 -50.79 79.75
CA LYS A 373 65.62 -50.32 80.95
C LYS A 373 64.95 -50.76 82.24
N ALA A 374 63.62 -50.68 82.32
CA ALA A 374 62.86 -51.12 83.48
C ALA A 374 63.07 -52.62 83.74
N SER A 375 62.88 -53.48 82.73
CA SER A 375 63.10 -54.93 82.84
C SER A 375 64.54 -55.28 83.22
N ARG A 376 65.54 -54.55 82.70
CA ARG A 376 66.95 -54.77 83.05
C ARG A 376 67.24 -54.45 84.52
N SER A 377 66.61 -53.41 85.07
CA SER A 377 66.74 -53.07 86.50
C SER A 377 66.12 -54.13 87.40
N GLU A 378 65.06 -54.79 86.94
CA GLU A 378 64.37 -55.86 87.65
C GLU A 378 65.18 -57.18 87.63
N VAL A 379 65.82 -57.50 86.50
CA VAL A 379 66.77 -58.62 86.40
C VAL A 379 67.95 -58.45 87.37
N ILE A 380 68.52 -57.24 87.49
CA ILE A 380 69.61 -56.97 88.44
C ILE A 380 69.17 -57.21 89.89
N LYS A 381 67.93 -56.83 90.26
CA LYS A 381 67.38 -57.10 91.59
C LYS A 381 67.19 -58.59 91.86
N LEU A 382 66.68 -59.34 90.90
CA LEU A 382 66.48 -60.79 91.03
C LEU A 382 67.81 -61.53 91.11
N GLN A 383 68.83 -61.07 90.38
CA GLN A 383 70.16 -61.67 90.40
C GLN A 383 70.85 -61.47 91.75
N ALA A 384 70.72 -60.30 92.38
CA ALA A 384 71.22 -60.05 93.73
C ALA A 384 70.52 -60.94 94.79
N ALA A 385 69.19 -61.13 94.67
CA ALA A 385 68.44 -61.99 95.59
C ALA A 385 68.81 -63.48 95.46
N LEU A 386 69.16 -63.93 94.25
CA LEU A 386 69.63 -65.30 94.02
C LEU A 386 71.01 -65.53 94.66
N GLU A 387 71.93 -64.57 94.51
CA GLU A 387 73.28 -64.63 95.06
C GLU A 387 73.27 -64.69 96.60
N GLU A 388 72.36 -63.95 97.23
CA GLU A 388 72.12 -63.99 98.68
C GLU A 388 71.64 -65.39 99.13
N LYS A 389 70.71 -65.99 98.40
CA LYS A 389 70.19 -67.34 98.70
C LYS A 389 71.24 -68.44 98.52
N GLU A 390 72.08 -68.34 97.49
CA GLU A 390 73.20 -69.27 97.30
C GLU A 390 74.21 -69.21 98.45
N ASN A 391 74.52 -68.02 98.96
CA ASN A 391 75.39 -67.86 100.13
C ASN A 391 74.78 -68.47 101.40
N CYS A 392 73.47 -68.29 101.64
CA CYS A 392 72.80 -68.94 102.77
C CYS A 392 72.85 -70.47 102.69
N LEU A 393 72.65 -71.06 101.50
CA LEU A 393 72.73 -72.51 101.30
C LEU A 393 74.15 -73.04 101.49
N ARG A 394 75.16 -72.30 101.02
CA ARG A 394 76.57 -72.66 101.20
C ARG A 394 76.95 -72.68 102.69
N ASN A 395 76.50 -71.69 103.46
CA ASN A 395 76.71 -71.64 104.90
C ASN A 395 76.00 -72.80 105.63
N ALA A 396 74.76 -73.11 105.27
CA ALA A 396 74.02 -74.23 105.87
C ALA A 396 74.67 -75.61 105.57
N LEU A 397 75.28 -75.77 104.39
CA LEU A 397 76.07 -76.97 104.04
C LEU A 397 77.33 -77.09 104.89
N SER A 398 78.07 -75.98 105.09
CA SER A 398 79.24 -75.95 105.96
C SER A 398 78.89 -76.22 107.44
N GLU A 399 77.74 -75.75 107.93
CA GLU A 399 77.25 -76.07 109.29
C GLU A 399 76.87 -77.55 109.43
N ARG A 400 76.28 -78.16 108.39
CA ARG A 400 75.92 -79.58 108.38
C ARG A 400 77.14 -80.49 108.33
N GLU A 401 78.20 -80.10 107.62
CA GLU A 401 79.47 -80.85 107.60
C GLU A 401 80.22 -80.76 108.94
N ALA A 402 80.15 -79.61 109.63
CA ALA A 402 80.71 -79.44 110.98
C ALA A 402 80.02 -80.32 112.05
N LEU A 403 78.72 -80.60 111.90
CA LEU A 403 77.95 -81.45 112.84
C LEU A 403 78.21 -82.96 112.68
N ARG A 404 78.76 -83.43 111.56
CA ARG A 404 78.99 -84.88 111.32
C ARG A 404 80.23 -85.43 112.05
N VAL A 405 81.08 -84.58 112.63
CA VAL A 405 82.34 -84.99 113.27
C VAL A 405 82.17 -85.33 114.78
N LEU A 406 80.96 -85.20 115.36
CA LEU A 406 80.73 -85.31 116.81
C LEU A 406 79.90 -86.53 117.29
N TYR A 407 79.71 -87.57 116.47
CA TYR A 407 79.18 -88.87 116.95
C TYR A 407 80.04 -90.04 116.41
N VAL A 408 81.03 -90.43 117.23
CA VAL A 408 81.54 -91.80 117.38
C VAL A 408 81.31 -92.18 118.83
#